data_AF-A0ABD0RSM6-F1
#
_entry.id   AF-A0ABD0RSM6-F1
#
_cell.length_a   1.000
_cell.length_b   1.000
_cell.length_c   1.000
_cell.angle_alpha   90.00
_cell.angle_beta   90.00
_cell.angle_gamma   90.00
#
_symmetry.space_group_name_H-M   'P 1'
#
loop_
_entity.id
_entity.type
_entity.pdbx_description
1 polymer ?
#
loop_
_entity_poly.entity_id
_entity_poly.type
_entity_poly.pdbx_seq_one_letter_code
_entity_poly.pdbx_strand_id
1 'polypeptide(L)' 'MPVKNFEEQIMSAIHNNPVVIIRGATGCGKTTQVPQYILDEFIQGSRASECNIVVTQ' A
#
# COMPACT_ATOMS: atom_id res chain seq x y z
N MET A 1 -3.88 11.02 -6.94
CA MET A 1 -3.84 11.45 -5.53
C MET A 1 -2.39 11.67 -5.10
N PRO A 2 -2.08 12.58 -4.17
CA PRO A 2 -0.70 12.93 -3.79
C PRO A 2 0.16 11.74 -3.31
N VAL A 3 -0.46 10.75 -2.65
CA VAL A 3 0.24 9.54 -2.16
C VAL A 3 0.85 8.69 -3.28
N LYS A 4 0.34 8.79 -4.52
CA LYS A 4 0.85 8.03 -5.67
C LYS A 4 2.29 8.35 -6.02
N ASN A 5 2.74 9.58 -5.76
CA ASN A 5 4.13 9.99 -5.99
C ASN A 5 5.12 9.26 -5.05
N PHE A 6 4.62 8.57 -4.02
CA PHE A 6 5.40 7.85 -3.02
C PHE A 6 5.20 6.34 -3.08
N GLU A 7 4.56 5.81 -4.14
CA GLU A 7 4.21 4.39 -4.28
C GLU A 7 5.44 3.49 -4.11
N GLU A 8 6.51 3.74 -4.87
CA GLU A 8 7.76 2.96 -4.79
C GLU A 8 8.37 2.98 -3.38
N GLN A 9 8.41 4.15 -2.74
CA GLN A 9 8.94 4.30 -1.39
C GLN A 9 8.08 3.55 -0.36
N ILE A 10 6.76 3.61 -0.50
CA ILE A 10 5.81 2.91 0.39
C ILE A 10 5.95 1.40 0.23
N MET A 11 5.96 0.89 -1.01
CA MET A 11 6.07 -0.54 -1.30
C MET A 11 7.41 -1.10 -0.82
N SER A 12 8.50 -0.39 -1.07
CA SER A 12 9.83 -0.74 -0.55
C SER A 12 9.86 -0.78 0.98
N ALA A 13 9.23 0.19 1.66
CA ALA A 13 9.15 0.18 3.11
C ALA A 13 8.34 -1.02 3.64
N ILE A 14 7.21 -1.37 3.02
CA ILE A 14 6.36 -2.50 3.41
C ILE A 14 7.07 -3.84 3.21
N HIS A 15 7.82 -4.03 2.12
CA HIS A 15 8.56 -5.27 1.89
C HIS A 15 9.69 -5.48 2.89
N ASN A 16 10.39 -4.40 3.26
CA ASN A 16 11.59 -4.49 4.08
C ASN A 16 11.29 -4.43 5.58
N ASN A 17 10.06 -4.10 5.98
CA ASN A 17 9.71 -3.91 7.38
C ASN A 17 8.36 -4.54 7.71
N PRO A 18 8.25 -5.35 8.78
CA PRO A 18 6.96 -5.93 9.20
C PRO A 18 5.97 -4.89 9.70
N VAL A 19 6.45 -3.70 10.10
CA VAL A 19 5.62 -2.58 10.57
C VAL A 19 6.13 -1.29 9.92
N VAL A 20 5.22 -0.52 9.33
CA VAL A 20 5.50 0.76 8.66
C VAL A 20 4.52 1.82 9.15
N ILE A 21 5.01 3.02 9.41
CA ILE A 21 4.18 4.19 9.72
C ILE A 21 4.12 5.08 8.47
N ILE A 22 2.93 5.25 7.91
CA ILE A 22 2.70 6.12 6.74
C ILE A 22 1.99 7.40 7.20
N ARG A 23 2.72 8.52 7.21
CA ARG A 23 2.17 9.84 7.53
C ARG A 23 1.87 10.64 6.25
N GLY A 24 0.73 11.32 6.23
CA GLY A 24 0.39 12.28 5.18
C GLY A 24 -0.84 13.09 5.57
N ALA A 25 -1.07 14.22 4.90
CA ALA A 25 -2.22 15.09 5.18
C ALA A 25 -3.57 14.37 4.98
N THR A 26 -4.64 14.88 5.59
CA THR A 26 -6.01 14.43 5.32
C THR A 26 -6.34 14.58 3.84
N GLY A 27 -7.02 13.61 3.25
CA GLY A 27 -7.37 13.63 1.82
C GLY A 27 -6.23 13.28 0.85
N CYS A 28 -5.02 12.95 1.32
CA CYS A 28 -3.91 12.61 0.42
C CYS A 28 -4.03 11.21 -0.23
N GLY A 29 -5.00 10.40 0.18
CA GLY A 29 -5.32 9.10 -0.43
C GLY A 29 -4.80 7.85 0.29
N LYS A 30 -4.28 7.96 1.54
CA LYS A 30 -3.66 6.82 2.26
C LYS A 30 -4.58 5.59 2.35
N THR A 31 -5.75 5.75 2.96
CA THR A 31 -6.70 4.66 3.25
C THR A 31 -7.22 3.97 1.98
N THR A 32 -7.26 4.68 0.85
CA THR A 32 -7.78 4.14 -0.41
C THR A 32 -6.70 3.59 -1.32
N GLN A 33 -5.50 4.17 -1.33
CA GLN A 33 -4.47 3.83 -2.31
C GLN A 33 -3.43 2.83 -1.80
N VAL A 34 -3.04 2.91 -0.52
CA VAL A 34 -2.01 2.01 0.01
C VAL A 34 -2.43 0.53 -0.06
N PRO A 35 -3.66 0.14 0.34
CA PRO A 35 -4.13 -1.23 0.13
C PRO A 35 -4.13 -1.65 -1.36
N GLN A 36 -4.46 -0.72 -2.26
CA GLN A 36 -4.53 -1.01 -3.69
C GLN A 36 -3.14 -1.28 -4.27
N TYR A 37 -2.11 -0.52 -3.88
CA TYR A 37 -0.73 -0.78 -4.33
C TYR A 37 -0.26 -2.18 -3.96
N ILE A 38 -0.55 -2.60 -2.73
CA ILE A 38 -0.22 -3.95 -2.24
C ILE A 38 -0.98 -5.00 -3.04
N LEU A 39 -2.29 -4.82 -3.28
CA LEU A 39 -3.08 -5.77 -4.04
C LEU A 39 -2.62 -5.86 -5.51
N ASP A 40 -2.38 -4.73 -6.16
CA ASP A 40 -1.99 -4.65 -7.57
C ASP A 40 -0.64 -5.35 -7.80
N GLU A 41 0.32 -5.20 -6.90
CA GLU A 41 1.60 -5.90 -6.97
C GLU A 41 1.42 -7.43 -6.93
N PHE A 42 0.60 -7.95 -6.02
CA PHE A 42 0.33 -9.39 -5.94
C PHE A 42 -0.42 -9.90 -7.17
N ILE A 43 -1.32 -9.10 -7.75
CA ILE A 43 -1.99 -9.42 -9.02
C ILE A 43 -0.97 -9.49 -10.16
N GLN A 44 -0.11 -8.48 -10.29
CA GLN A 44 0.94 -8.44 -11.32
C GLN A 44 1.93 -9.60 -11.19
N GLY A 45 2.22 -10.03 -9.95
CA GLY A 45 3.02 -11.20 -9.66
C GLY A 45 2.31 -12.55 -9.85
N SER A 46 1.06 -12.59 -10.33
CA SER A 46 0.24 -13.81 -10.42
C SER A 46 0.06 -14.54 -9.07
N ARG A 47 0.07 -13.79 -7.98
CA ARG A 47 -0.03 -14.24 -6.58
C ARG A 47 -1.26 -13.67 -5.87
N ALA A 48 -2.29 -13.29 -6.63
CA ALA A 48 -3.48 -12.62 -6.08
C ALA A 48 -4.14 -13.41 -4.93
N SER A 49 -4.14 -14.75 -4.99
CA SER A 49 -4.69 -15.61 -3.93
C SER A 49 -3.90 -15.60 -2.61
N GLU A 50 -2.67 -15.10 -2.60
CA GLU A 50 -1.84 -14.97 -1.40
C GLU A 50 -2.06 -13.63 -0.68
N CYS A 51 -2.79 -12.68 -1.29
CA CYS A 51 -2.98 -11.35 -0.73
C CYS A 51 -4.32 -11.25 0.02
N ASN A 52 -4.25 -10.96 1.32
CA ASN A 52 -5.41 -10.69 2.15
C ASN A 52 -5.18 -9.44 2.99
N ILE A 53 -5.91 -8.36 2.69
CA ILE A 53 -5.71 -7.05 3.31
C ILE A 53 -6.93 -6.71 4.16
N VAL A 54 -6.70 -6.36 5.42
CA VAL A 54 -7.73 -5.87 6.35
C VAL A 54 -7.47 -4.39 6.63
N VAL A 55 -8.52 -3.57 6.48
CA VAL A 55 -8.47 -2.13 6.75
C VAL A 55 -9.47 -1.82 7.86
N THR A 56 -9.01 -1.21 8.94
CA THR A 56 -9.85 -0.74 10.05
C THR A 56 -10.03 0.79 9.97
N GLN A 57 -11.12 1.31 10.56
CA GLN A 57 -11.42 2.74 10.63
C GLN A 57 -11.22 3.29 12.04
#